data_AF-A0A959HVQ6-F1
#
_entry.id   AF-A0A959HVQ6-F1
#
_cell.length_a   1.000
_cell.length_b   1.000
_cell.length_c   1.000
_cell.angle_alpha   90.00
_cell.angle_beta   90.00
_cell.angle_gamma   90.00
#
_symmetry.space_group_name_H-M   'P 1'
#
loop_
_entity.id
_entity.type
_entity.pdbx_description
1 polymer ?
#
loop_
_entity_poly.entity_id
_entity_poly.type
_entity_poly.pdbx_seq_one_letter_code
_entity_poly.pdbx_strand_id
1 'polypeptide(L)' 'MNTPEGAWLHAFLHRDEGDNWNAGYWYRQAGKPVPAVSIETEWEDLVRYFLEKDRE' A
#
# COMPACT_ATOMS: atom_id res chain seq x y z
N MET A 1 -10.05 7.54 4.47
CA MET A 1 -8.94 7.74 3.50
C MET A 1 -9.58 7.90 2.14
N ASN A 2 -9.51 9.10 1.56
CA ASN A 2 -10.31 9.46 0.38
C ASN A 2 -9.46 9.54 -0.90
N THR A 3 -8.20 9.11 -0.85
CA THR A 3 -7.29 9.07 -2.00
C THR A 3 -6.84 7.63 -2.26
N PRO A 4 -6.61 7.23 -3.52
CA PRO A 4 -6.04 5.93 -3.85
C PRO A 4 -4.71 5.66 -3.13
N GLU A 5 -3.88 6.68 -2.95
CA GLU A 5 -2.60 6.60 -2.25
C GLU A 5 -2.76 6.33 -0.75
N GLY A 6 -3.71 7.00 -0.10
CA GLY A 6 -4.02 6.75 1.30
C GLY A 6 -4.54 5.32 1.50
N ALA A 7 -5.43 4.87 0.61
CA ALA A 7 -5.91 3.49 0.62
C ALA A 7 -4.76 2.48 0.42
N TRP A 8 -3.77 2.78 -0.42
CA TRP A 8 -2.62 1.91 -0.62
C TRP A 8 -1.76 1.80 0.66
N LEU A 9 -1.50 2.92 1.34
CA LEU A 9 -0.76 2.90 2.60
C LEU A 9 -1.51 2.13 3.70
N HIS A 10 -2.85 2.24 3.77
CA HIS A 10 -3.66 1.43 4.70
C HIS A 10 -3.58 -0.07 4.39
N ALA A 11 -3.61 -0.42 3.11
CA ALA A 11 -3.53 -1.80 2.67
C ALA A 11 -2.22 -2.43 3.13
N PHE A 12 -1.11 -1.70 2.97
CA PHE A 12 0.21 -2.10 3.46
C PHE A 12 0.23 -2.28 4.98
N LEU A 13 -0.30 -1.33 5.75
CA LEU A 13 -0.33 -1.43 7.23
C LEU A 13 -1.05 -2.70 7.71
N HIS A 14 -2.24 -2.98 7.18
CA HIS A 14 -2.95 -4.22 7.54
C HIS A 14 -2.24 -5.47 7.06
N ARG A 15 -1.49 -5.40 5.96
CA ARG A 15 -0.68 -6.51 5.47
C ARG A 15 0.49 -6.80 6.43
N ASP A 16 1.17 -5.77 6.92
CA ASP A 16 2.24 -5.87 7.94
C ASP A 16 1.71 -6.43 9.27
N GLU A 17 0.50 -6.02 9.67
CA GLU A 17 -0.20 -6.55 10.85
C GLU A 17 -0.72 -7.99 10.69
N GLY A 18 -0.71 -8.55 9.46
CA GLY A 18 -1.21 -9.88 9.15
C GLY A 18 -2.72 -9.97 8.91
N ASP A 19 -3.45 -8.85 8.87
CA ASP A 19 -4.87 -8.77 8.50
C ASP A 19 -5.04 -8.77 6.97
N ASN A 20 -4.77 -9.92 6.35
CA ASN A 20 -4.79 -10.09 4.90
C ASN A 20 -6.16 -9.80 4.25
N TRP A 21 -7.26 -10.05 4.97
CA TRP A 21 -8.60 -9.81 4.42
C TRP A 21 -8.86 -8.31 4.27
N ASN A 22 -8.56 -7.54 5.31
CA ASN A 22 -8.73 -6.10 5.32
C ASN A 22 -7.71 -5.40 4.41
N ALA A 23 -6.46 -5.88 4.38
CA ALA A 23 -5.47 -5.46 3.41
C ALA A 23 -6.02 -5.59 1.98
N GLY A 24 -6.60 -6.75 1.63
CA GLY A 24 -7.21 -6.98 0.32
C GLY A 24 -8.37 -6.03 0.00
N TYR A 25 -9.19 -5.65 0.99
CA TYR A 25 -10.21 -4.62 0.82
C TYR A 25 -9.58 -3.27 0.44
N TRP A 26 -8.54 -2.83 1.16
CA TRP A 26 -7.89 -1.55 0.91
C TRP A 26 -7.07 -1.52 -0.38
N TYR A 27 -6.42 -2.63 -0.78
CA TYR A 27 -5.79 -2.73 -2.09
C TYR A 27 -6.81 -2.52 -3.22
N ARG A 28 -8.02 -3.08 -3.09
CA ARG A 28 -9.11 -2.82 -4.05
C ARG A 28 -9.54 -1.35 -4.04
N GLN A 29 -9.65 -0.71 -2.86
CA GLN A 29 -9.94 0.73 -2.77
C GLN A 29 -8.83 1.59 -3.41
N ALA A 30 -7.57 1.13 -3.34
CA ALA A 30 -6.43 1.76 -3.99
C ALA A 30 -6.31 1.47 -5.50
N GLY A 31 -7.17 0.59 -6.05
CA GLY A 31 -7.08 0.14 -7.43
C GLY A 31 -5.81 -0.67 -7.74
N LYS A 32 -5.21 -1.31 -6.74
CA LYS A 32 -3.96 -2.08 -6.85
C LYS A 32 -4.19 -3.55 -6.51
N PRO A 33 -3.45 -4.49 -7.12
CA PRO A 33 -3.41 -5.87 -6.65
C PRO A 33 -2.62 -5.98 -5.34
N VAL A 34 -2.86 -7.05 -4.58
CA VAL A 34 -1.99 -7.42 -3.45
C VAL A 34 -0.61 -7.79 -4.02
N PRO A 35 0.49 -7.18 -3.54
CA PRO A 35 1.82 -7.48 -4.05
C PRO A 35 2.28 -8.91 -3.70
N ALA A 36 2.99 -9.53 -4.64
CA ALA A 36 3.62 -10.84 -4.46
C ALA A 36 5.11 -10.71 -4.05
N VAL A 37 5.46 -9.65 -3.32
CA VAL A 37 6.80 -9.37 -2.80
C VAL A 37 6.80 -9.41 -1.28
N SER A 38 7.97 -9.32 -0.63
CA SER A 38 8.01 -9.26 0.84
C SER A 38 7.41 -7.94 1.36
N ILE A 39 7.13 -7.87 2.67
CA ILE A 39 6.68 -6.63 3.31
C ILE A 39 7.73 -5.54 3.14
N GLU A 40 9.00 -5.88 3.31
CA GLU A 40 10.12 -4.95 3.22
C GLU A 40 10.28 -4.38 1.80
N THR A 41 10.15 -5.21 0.76
CA THR A 41 10.18 -4.75 -0.63
C THR A 41 9.01 -3.80 -0.92
N GLU A 42 7.79 -4.15 -0.49
CA GLU A 42 6.64 -3.26 -0.68
C GLU A 42 6.82 -1.92 0.05
N TRP A 43 7.38 -1.94 1.26
CA TRP A 43 7.68 -0.72 2.01
C TRP A 43 8.66 0.18 1.26
N GLU A 44 9.75 -0.38 0.73
CA GLU A 44 10.70 0.37 -0.09
C GLU A 44 10.03 0.99 -1.32
N ASP A 45 9.17 0.23 -2.01
CA ASP A 45 8.44 0.71 -3.18
C ASP A 45 7.48 1.86 -2.83
N LEU A 46 6.75 1.76 -1.71
CA LEU A 46 5.88 2.82 -1.20
C LEU A 46 6.68 4.09 -0.88
N VAL A 47 7.77 3.96 -0.12
CA VAL A 47 8.61 5.10 0.26
C VAL A 47 9.17 5.79 -0.99
N ARG A 48 9.70 5.03 -1.96
CA ARG A 48 10.19 5.58 -3.23
C ARG A 48 9.10 6.33 -3.98
N TYR A 49 7.92 5.70 -4.14
CA TYR A 49 6.78 6.32 -4.83
C TYR A 49 6.40 7.67 -4.21
N PHE A 50 6.27 7.74 -2.88
CA PHE A 50 5.88 8.98 -2.20
C PHE A 50 6.97 10.05 -2.23
N LEU A 51 8.25 9.67 -2.14
CA LEU A 51 9.37 10.61 -2.27
C LEU A 51 9.48 11.19 -3.68
N GLU A 52 9.20 10.40 -4.72
CA GLU A 52 9.20 10.89 -6.10
C GLU A 52 8.02 11.82 -6.36
N LYS A 53 6.83 11.47 -5.86
CA LYS A 53 5.60 12.26 -6.02
C LYS A 53 5.65 13.60 -5.31
N ASP A 54 6.29 13.71 -4.14
CA ASP A 54 6.44 14.98 -3.42
C ASP A 54 7.33 15.99 -4.15
N ARG A 55 8.16 15.51 -5.10
CA ARG A 55 9.07 16.34 -5.90
C ARG A 55 8.44 16.89 -7.19
N GLU A 56 7.17 16.56 -7.46
CA GLU A 56 6.36 17.05 -8.58
C GLU A 56 5.57 18.31 -8.21
#